data_AF-A0A4U6WA37-F1
#
_entry.id   AF-A0A4U6WA37-F1
#
_cell.length_a   1.000
_cell.length_b   1.000
_cell.length_c   1.000
_cell.angle_alpha   90.00
_cell.angle_beta   90.00
_cell.angle_gamma   90.00
#
_symmetry.space_group_name_H-M   'P 1'
#
loop_
_entity.id
_entity.type
_entity.pdbx_description
1 polymer ?
#
loop_
_entity_poly.entity_id
_entity_poly.type
_entity_poly.pdbx_seq_one_letter_code
_entity_poly.pdbx_strand_id
1 'polypeptide(L)'
;MTAARAKVLLAVSSLSCLLLSSPAASAAAGAEVAGGVAHRNIERIAGSAGDVLEDNPVGRLKVFVYDLPSKYNKRIVTKDPRCLNHMFAAEIFMHRFLLSSAVRTLKPEEADWFYAPVYTTCDLTPA
;
A
#
# COMPACT_ATOMS: atom_id res chain seq x y z
N MET A 1 12.91 -26.62 55.83
CA MET A 1 12.63 -25.17 55.91
C MET A 1 12.16 -24.74 54.53
N THR A 2 10.89 -24.38 54.46
CA THR A 2 10.06 -24.17 53.27
C THR A 2 10.10 -22.72 52.76
N ALA A 3 9.57 -22.57 51.54
CA ALA A 3 8.99 -21.36 50.91
C ALA A 3 9.94 -20.50 50.06
N ALA A 4 9.54 -19.94 48.91
CA ALA A 4 8.39 -20.17 48.02
C ALA A 4 8.69 -19.44 46.70
N ARG A 5 8.22 -19.98 45.57
CA ARG A 5 8.24 -19.33 44.25
C ARG A 5 7.13 -18.27 44.18
N ALA A 6 7.47 -17.03 43.86
CA ALA A 6 6.49 -15.97 43.60
C ALA A 6 6.05 -16.01 42.12
N LYS A 7 4.79 -16.35 41.87
CA LYS A 7 4.09 -16.09 40.60
C LYS A 7 3.31 -14.79 40.78
N VAL A 8 3.65 -13.76 40.02
CA VAL A 8 2.84 -12.54 39.94
C VAL A 8 1.81 -12.75 38.84
N LEU A 9 0.58 -12.99 39.27
CA LEU A 9 -0.64 -12.96 38.47
C LEU A 9 -1.27 -11.58 38.73
N LEU A 10 -1.34 -10.71 37.72
CA LEU A 10 -2.11 -9.47 37.82
C LEU A 10 -3.36 -9.59 36.96
N ALA A 11 -4.48 -9.46 37.67
CA ALA A 11 -5.82 -9.75 37.26
C ALA A 11 -6.43 -8.63 36.39
N VAL A 12 -7.29 -9.05 35.47
CA VAL A 12 -8.19 -8.20 34.70
C VAL A 12 -9.31 -7.73 35.63
N SER A 13 -9.49 -6.42 35.81
CA SER A 13 -10.67 -5.88 36.49
C SER A 13 -11.51 -5.06 35.51
N SER A 14 -12.69 -5.60 35.24
CA SER A 14 -13.83 -4.97 34.60
C SER A 14 -14.87 -4.65 35.69
N LEU A 15 -15.83 -3.79 35.36
CA LEU A 15 -16.94 -3.27 36.18
C LEU A 15 -16.57 -2.11 37.12
N SER A 16 -17.14 -0.92 36.92
CA SER A 16 -18.55 -0.67 37.26
C SER A 16 -18.98 0.71 36.79
N CYS A 17 -20.12 0.72 36.10
CA CYS A 17 -20.88 1.90 35.74
C CYS A 17 -21.73 2.32 36.95
N LEU A 18 -22.10 3.62 36.98
CA LEU A 18 -23.13 4.27 37.83
C LEU A 18 -22.70 4.62 39.27
N LEU A 19 -22.79 5.92 39.61
CA LEU A 19 -23.81 6.48 40.52
C LEU A 19 -23.63 8.04 40.70
N LEU A 20 -24.72 8.78 40.43
CA LEU A 20 -25.18 10.09 40.98
C LEU A 20 -24.32 11.37 40.75
N SER A 21 -24.72 12.49 40.11
CA SER A 21 -25.92 13.39 40.06
C SER A 21 -25.68 14.78 40.72
N SER A 22 -25.27 15.76 39.88
CA SER A 22 -25.57 17.22 39.86
C SER A 22 -25.05 18.17 40.99
N PRO A 23 -25.06 19.53 40.81
CA PRO A 23 -24.11 20.32 40.02
C PRO A 23 -23.53 21.52 40.81
N ALA A 24 -22.28 21.91 40.55
CA ALA A 24 -21.79 23.23 40.96
C ALA A 24 -20.78 23.76 39.93
N ALA A 25 -21.03 24.98 39.47
CA ALA A 25 -20.32 25.66 38.41
C ALA A 25 -18.81 25.74 38.67
N SER A 26 -18.02 25.39 37.65
CA SER A 26 -16.70 26.00 37.47
C SER A 26 -16.36 26.00 35.99
N ALA A 27 -16.19 27.22 35.47
CA ALA A 27 -15.75 27.47 34.11
C ALA A 27 -14.28 27.08 33.97
N ALA A 28 -13.97 26.14 33.07
CA ALA A 28 -12.63 25.94 32.56
C ALA A 28 -12.69 25.24 31.20
N ALA A 29 -12.40 26.02 30.16
CA ALA A 29 -11.91 25.67 28.83
C ALA A 29 -12.25 24.27 28.26
N GLY A 30 -13.18 24.23 27.30
CA GLY A 30 -13.24 23.15 26.33
C GLY A 30 -11.94 23.12 25.51
N ALA A 31 -11.15 22.07 25.68
CA ALA A 31 -10.10 21.72 24.73
C ALA A 31 -10.74 20.89 23.62
N GLU A 32 -11.23 21.56 22.58
CA GLU A 32 -11.48 20.91 21.30
C GLU A 32 -10.13 20.51 20.72
N VAL A 33 -9.83 19.21 20.68
CA VAL A 33 -8.74 18.70 19.84
C VAL A 33 -9.27 18.71 18.42
N ALA A 34 -9.13 19.87 17.76
CA ALA A 34 -9.27 20.00 16.34
C ALA A 34 -8.26 19.05 15.67
N GLY A 35 -8.78 18.08 14.92
CA GLY A 35 -8.00 17.25 14.02
C GLY A 35 -7.41 18.10 12.90
N GLY A 36 -6.31 18.78 13.18
CA GLY A 36 -5.51 19.47 12.18
C GLY A 36 -4.74 18.46 11.36
N VAL A 37 -5.21 18.18 10.15
CA VAL A 37 -4.36 17.59 9.10
C VAL A 37 -3.24 18.58 8.86
N ALA A 38 -2.04 18.28 9.36
CA ALA A 38 -0.84 19.01 9.00
C ALA A 38 -0.64 18.85 7.49
N HIS A 39 -1.02 19.88 6.74
CA HIS A 39 -0.75 19.99 5.31
C HIS A 39 0.76 20.10 5.15
N ARG A 40 1.43 18.96 5.04
CA ARG A 40 2.83 18.92 4.63
C ARG A 40 2.87 19.48 3.21
N ASN A 41 3.40 20.68 3.05
CA ASN A 41 3.77 21.21 1.74
C ASN A 41 4.84 20.28 1.16
N ILE A 42 4.41 19.31 0.37
CA ILE A 42 5.30 18.57 -0.52
C ILE A 42 5.63 19.56 -1.64
N GLU A 43 6.78 20.22 -1.53
CA GLU A 43 7.30 21.01 -2.64
C GLU A 43 7.53 20.07 -3.82
N ARG A 44 6.69 20.20 -4.83
CA ARG A 44 6.77 19.43 -6.06
C ARG A 44 8.01 19.89 -6.82
N ILE A 45 8.90 18.96 -7.14
CA ILE A 45 10.07 19.23 -7.99
C ILE A 45 9.56 19.76 -9.33
N ALA A 46 9.89 21.02 -9.64
CA ALA A 46 9.52 21.65 -10.90
C ALA A 46 10.29 20.99 -12.06
N GLY A 47 9.62 20.11 -12.80
CA GLY A 47 10.08 19.57 -14.07
C GLY A 47 9.11 19.93 -15.19
N SER A 48 9.58 19.92 -16.43
CA SER A 48 8.81 20.26 -17.65
C SER A 48 7.58 19.36 -17.92
N ALA A 49 7.24 18.44 -17.02
CA ALA A 49 6.07 17.57 -17.06
C ALA A 49 4.83 18.21 -16.39
N GLY A 50 4.75 19.55 -16.40
CA GLY A 50 3.71 20.33 -15.71
C GLY A 50 2.30 20.09 -16.23
N ASP A 51 2.17 19.57 -17.45
CA ASP A 51 0.92 19.14 -18.07
C ASP A 51 0.69 17.62 -17.96
N VAL A 52 1.64 16.83 -17.47
CA VAL A 52 1.49 15.36 -17.38
C VAL A 52 0.68 14.94 -16.16
N LEU A 53 0.63 15.80 -15.12
CA LEU A 53 -0.12 15.54 -13.90
C LEU A 53 -1.28 16.53 -13.75
N GLU A 54 -2.24 16.53 -14.69
CA GLU A 54 -3.62 16.69 -14.21
C GLU A 54 -3.88 15.52 -13.26
N ASP A 55 -4.27 15.79 -12.02
CA ASP A 55 -4.42 14.81 -10.92
C ASP A 55 -5.61 13.84 -11.11
N ASN A 56 -5.94 13.49 -12.36
CA ASN A 56 -6.78 12.36 -12.71
C ASN A 56 -5.90 11.24 -13.29
N PRO A 57 -5.35 10.34 -12.45
CA PRO A 57 -4.46 9.27 -12.91
C PRO A 57 -5.13 8.28 -13.88
N VAL A 58 -6.46 8.32 -14.00
CA VAL A 58 -7.27 7.47 -14.89
C VAL A 58 -7.56 8.18 -16.22
N GLY A 59 -7.52 9.51 -16.25
CA GLY A 59 -8.08 10.31 -17.34
C GLY A 59 -7.19 10.46 -18.56
N ARG A 60 -5.87 10.36 -18.41
CA ARG A 60 -4.92 10.65 -19.51
C ARG A 60 -4.02 9.49 -19.91
N LEU A 61 -3.60 8.63 -18.98
CA LEU A 61 -2.65 7.57 -19.29
C LEU A 61 -3.37 6.29 -19.76
N LYS A 62 -3.04 5.83 -20.97
CA LYS A 62 -3.41 4.52 -21.49
C LYS A 62 -2.17 3.65 -21.68
N VAL A 63 -2.16 2.49 -21.03
CA VAL A 63 -1.05 1.53 -21.08
C VAL A 63 -1.47 0.26 -21.81
N PHE A 64 -0.78 -0.08 -22.90
CA PHE A 64 -0.94 -1.36 -23.56
C PHE A 64 0.05 -2.37 -23.00
N VAL A 65 -0.45 -3.52 -22.57
CA VAL A 65 0.38 -4.62 -22.03
C VAL A 65 0.45 -5.74 -23.05
N TYR A 66 1.67 -6.10 -23.48
CA TYR A 66 1.87 -7.20 -24.41
C TYR A 66 1.53 -8.56 -23.77
N ASP A 67 0.75 -9.38 -24.48
CA ASP A 67 0.59 -10.79 -24.14
C ASP A 67 1.76 -11.60 -24.69
N LEU A 68 2.79 -11.77 -23.86
CA LEU A 68 4.00 -12.51 -24.22
C LEU A 68 3.84 -14.02 -23.99
N PRO A 69 4.53 -14.87 -24.78
CA PRO A 69 4.59 -16.30 -24.52
C PRO A 69 5.02 -16.61 -23.08
N SER A 70 4.41 -17.63 -22.47
CA SER A 70 4.58 -17.95 -21.03
C SER A 70 6.02 -18.18 -20.60
N LYS A 71 6.93 -18.53 -21.52
CA LYS A 71 8.37 -18.71 -21.28
C LYS A 71 9.05 -17.44 -20.76
N TYR A 72 8.50 -16.26 -21.03
CA TYR A 72 9.05 -14.98 -20.58
C TYR A 72 8.49 -14.49 -19.24
N ASN A 73 7.43 -15.12 -18.72
CA ASN A 73 6.79 -14.68 -17.48
C ASN A 73 6.22 -15.85 -16.64
N LYS A 74 5.02 -16.36 -16.96
CA LYS A 74 4.25 -17.32 -16.14
C LYS A 74 5.04 -18.59 -15.81
N ARG A 75 5.87 -19.09 -16.74
CA ARG A 75 6.73 -20.26 -16.49
C ARG A 75 7.85 -19.99 -15.49
N ILE A 76 8.38 -18.77 -15.41
CA ILE A 76 9.45 -18.40 -14.46
C ILE A 76 8.92 -18.49 -13.03
N VAL A 77 7.71 -17.96 -12.80
CA VAL A 77 7.02 -18.07 -11.50
C VAL A 77 6.68 -19.51 -11.15
N THR A 78 6.29 -20.31 -12.15
CA THR A 78 6.00 -21.74 -11.94
C THR A 78 7.26 -22.54 -11.58
N LYS A 79 8.41 -22.18 -12.18
CA LYS A 79 9.72 -22.76 -11.91
C LYS A 79 10.22 -22.40 -10.51
N ASP A 80 10.02 -21.15 -10.07
CA ASP A 80 10.42 -20.68 -8.74
C ASP A 80 9.35 -19.78 -8.10
N PRO A 81 8.55 -20.31 -7.15
CA PRO A 81 7.51 -19.55 -6.47
C PRO A 81 8.04 -18.35 -5.65
N ARG A 82 9.33 -18.32 -5.29
CA ARG A 82 9.92 -17.22 -4.53
C ARG A 82 9.91 -15.91 -5.32
N CYS A 83 9.84 -15.98 -6.65
CA CYS A 83 9.67 -14.81 -7.52
C CYS A 83 8.50 -13.90 -7.08
N LEU A 84 7.49 -14.43 -6.38
CA LEU A 84 6.33 -13.67 -5.92
C LEU A 84 6.59 -12.77 -4.71
N ASN A 85 7.61 -13.09 -3.90
CA ASN A 85 7.88 -12.41 -2.63
C ASN A 85 9.32 -11.89 -2.52
N HIS A 86 10.18 -12.22 -3.49
CA HIS A 86 11.57 -11.80 -3.50
C HIS A 86 11.71 -10.31 -3.81
N MET A 87 12.86 -9.73 -3.46
CA MET A 87 13.22 -8.33 -3.76
C MET A 87 13.16 -8.00 -5.27
N PHE A 88 13.11 -9.02 -6.13
CA PHE A 88 13.06 -8.91 -7.58
C PHE A 88 11.65 -9.15 -8.17
N ALA A 89 10.60 -9.12 -7.34
CA ALA A 89 9.22 -9.33 -7.77
C ALA A 89 8.59 -8.10 -8.47
N ALA A 90 9.33 -6.99 -8.60
CA ALA A 90 8.80 -5.71 -9.11
C ALA A 90 8.12 -5.87 -10.48
N GLU A 91 8.73 -6.60 -11.41
CA GLU A 91 8.19 -6.85 -12.76
C GLU A 91 6.85 -7.60 -12.71
N ILE A 92 6.72 -8.52 -11.76
CA ILE A 92 5.51 -9.34 -11.55
C ILE A 92 4.39 -8.50 -10.96
N PHE A 93 4.72 -7.68 -9.96
CA PHE A 93 3.76 -6.77 -9.35
C PHE A 93 3.28 -5.72 -10.34
N MET A 94 4.18 -5.12 -11.11
CA MET A 94 3.82 -4.17 -12.17
C MET A 94 2.93 -4.80 -13.23
N HIS A 95 3.27 -6.00 -13.70
CA HIS A 95 2.44 -6.72 -14.67
C HIS A 95 1.03 -6.99 -14.11
N ARG A 96 0.91 -7.57 -12.91
CA ARG A 96 -0.39 -7.86 -12.30
C ARG A 96 -1.21 -6.60 -12.03
N PHE A 97 -0.56 -5.56 -11.52
CA PHE A 97 -1.17 -4.26 -11.28
C PHE A 97 -1.76 -3.70 -12.58
N LEU A 98 -0.95 -3.60 -13.64
CA LEU A 98 -1.38 -3.08 -14.94
C LEU A 98 -2.49 -3.93 -15.55
N LEU A 99 -2.48 -5.26 -15.40
CA LEU A 99 -3.57 -6.10 -15.91
C LEU A 99 -4.92 -5.78 -15.25
N SER A 100 -4.91 -5.33 -13.99
CA SER A 100 -6.10 -5.00 -13.18
C SER A 100 -6.42 -3.50 -13.11
N SER A 101 -5.59 -2.63 -13.69
CA SER A 101 -5.71 -1.18 -13.53
C SER A 101 -6.70 -0.56 -14.52
N ALA A 102 -7.27 0.58 -14.14
CA ALA A 102 -8.15 1.37 -15.02
C ALA A 102 -7.39 2.05 -16.19
N VAL A 103 -6.06 2.15 -16.08
CA VAL A 103 -5.21 2.76 -17.13
C VAL A 103 -4.90 1.79 -18.28
N ARG A 104 -5.21 0.49 -18.15
CA ARG A 104 -4.93 -0.48 -19.21
C ARG A 104 -5.84 -0.29 -20.40
N THR A 105 -5.26 -0.28 -21.59
CA THR A 105 -5.97 -0.40 -22.87
C THR A 105 -5.69 -1.75 -23.54
N LEU A 106 -6.67 -2.25 -24.30
CA LEU A 106 -6.53 -3.41 -25.19
C LEU A 106 -6.27 -3.00 -26.65
N LYS A 107 -6.35 -1.70 -26.94
CA LYS A 107 -6.15 -1.11 -28.25
C LYS A 107 -4.77 -0.44 -28.31
N PRO A 108 -3.80 -0.99 -29.06
CA PRO A 108 -2.45 -0.43 -29.11
C PRO A 108 -2.41 0.99 -29.71
N GLU A 109 -3.35 1.34 -30.58
CA GLU A 109 -3.48 2.66 -31.20
C GLU A 109 -3.89 3.77 -30.23
N GLU A 110 -4.47 3.41 -29.07
CA GLU A 110 -4.86 4.35 -28.02
C GLU A 110 -3.83 4.45 -26.89
N ALA A 111 -2.72 3.73 -27.00
CA ALA A 111 -1.75 3.62 -25.92
C ALA A 111 -0.72 4.75 -25.96
N ASP A 112 -0.56 5.43 -24.83
CA ASP A 112 0.53 6.38 -24.61
C ASP A 112 1.81 5.67 -24.16
N TRP A 113 1.67 4.47 -23.57
CA TRP A 113 2.79 3.67 -23.09
C TRP A 113 2.60 2.17 -23.34
N PHE A 114 3.71 1.51 -23.63
CA PHE A 114 3.76 0.08 -23.93
C PHE A 114 4.59 -0.65 -22.89
N TYR A 115 4.01 -1.69 -22.27
CA TYR A 115 4.67 -2.50 -21.25
C TYR A 115 4.81 -3.96 -21.70
N ALA A 116 6.05 -4.45 -21.72
CA ALA A 116 6.39 -5.82 -22.06
C ALA A 116 6.77 -6.61 -20.78
N PRO A 117 5.90 -7.49 -20.26
CA PRO A 117 6.11 -8.14 -18.96
C PRO A 117 7.06 -9.35 -19.07
N VAL A 118 8.36 -9.09 -19.05
CA VAL A 118 9.41 -10.12 -18.98
C VAL A 118 9.94 -10.19 -17.54
N TYR A 119 10.04 -11.39 -16.96
CA TYR A 119 10.47 -11.58 -15.56
C TYR A 119 11.96 -11.96 -15.47
N THR A 120 12.84 -11.19 -16.12
CA THR A 120 14.27 -11.54 -16.23
C THR A 120 14.97 -11.51 -14.87
N THR A 121 14.59 -10.58 -14.01
CA THR A 121 15.26 -10.39 -12.71
C THR A 121 15.16 -11.63 -11.81
N CYS A 122 14.04 -12.35 -11.89
CA CYS A 122 13.90 -13.60 -11.14
C CYS A 122 14.69 -14.76 -11.74
N ASP A 123 14.85 -14.84 -13.07
CA ASP A 123 15.61 -15.93 -13.70
C ASP A 123 17.13 -15.76 -13.53
N LEU A 124 17.60 -14.52 -13.38
CA LEU A 124 19.02 -14.19 -13.18
C LEU A 124 19.50 -14.31 -11.73
N THR A 125 18.59 -14.44 -10.77
CA THR A 125 18.95 -14.55 -9.35
C THR A 125 18.88 -16.01 -8.90
N PRO A 126 20.01 -16.62 -8.49
CA PRO A 126 20.02 -17.98 -7.98
C PRO A 126 19.14 -18.16 -6.75
N ALA A 127 18.79 -19.41 -6.49
CA ALA A 127 18.04 -19.79 -5.30
C ALA A 127 18.86 -19.90 -4.03
#